data_AF-A0A929X9U9-F1
#
_entry.id   AF-A0A929X9U9-F1
#
_cell.length_a   1.000
_cell.length_b   1.000
_cell.length_c   1.000
_cell.angle_alpha   90.00
_cell.angle_beta   90.00
_cell.angle_gamma   90.00
#
_symmetry.space_group_name_H-M   'P 1'
#
loop_
_entity.id
_entity.type
_entity.pdbx_description
1 polymer ?
#
loop_
_entity_poly.entity_id
_entity_poly.type
_entity_poly.pdbx_seq_one_letter_code
_entity_poly.pdbx_strand_id
1 'polypeptide(L)'
;MVNDEVNNKAINIEIKVAQYSAKAILKAMKKIIEDADEKSQPLADYISEKRKTNSRKLKDMVKKGQLENIDEQIENKFYAFKDYAYRRKINWGFVRDKDTRLYINNTNYTKEMNNENWKRLEDLF
;
A
#
# COMPACT_ATOMS: atom_id res chain seq x y z
N MET A 1 18.47 19.08 39.90
CA MET A 1 18.56 17.63 40.25
C MET A 1 17.62 16.78 39.40
N VAL A 2 16.29 16.86 39.50
CA VAL A 2 15.39 15.99 38.68
C VAL A 2 15.46 16.33 37.18
N ASN A 3 15.56 17.62 36.82
CA ASN A 3 15.61 18.06 35.42
C ASN A 3 16.90 17.61 34.69
N ASP A 4 18.02 17.55 35.41
CA ASP A 4 19.32 17.15 34.88
C ASP A 4 19.39 15.63 34.65
N GLU A 5 18.78 14.83 35.54
CA GLU A 5 18.66 13.38 35.36
C GLU A 5 17.74 13.01 34.20
N VAL A 6 16.60 13.70 34.05
CA VAL A 6 15.68 13.47 32.93
C VAL A 6 16.33 13.85 31.60
N ASN A 7 17.04 14.99 31.54
CA ASN A 7 17.81 15.38 30.36
C ASN A 7 18.91 14.38 30.02
N ASN A 8 19.69 13.93 31.01
CA ASN A 8 20.76 12.95 30.78
C ASN A 8 20.22 11.58 30.30
N LYS A 9 19.04 11.17 30.77
CA LYS A 9 18.36 9.96 30.27
C LYS A 9 17.87 10.14 28.84
N ALA A 10 17.27 11.29 28.51
CA ALA A 10 16.81 11.59 27.15
C ALA A 10 17.98 11.60 26.14
N ILE A 11 19.09 12.28 26.46
CA ILE A 11 20.30 12.32 25.62
C ILE A 11 20.86 10.92 25.38
N ASN A 12 20.91 10.07 26.42
CA ASN A 12 21.38 8.69 26.27
C ASN A 12 20.46 7.83 25.39
N ILE A 13 19.15 8.08 25.42
CA ILE A 13 18.19 7.41 24.53
C ILE A 13 18.42 7.84 23.08
N GLU A 14 18.57 9.14 22.81
CA GLU A 14 18.85 9.66 21.47
C GLU A 14 20.16 9.10 20.89
N ILE A 15 21.22 9.04 21.70
CA ILE A 15 22.50 8.45 21.31
C ILE A 15 22.32 6.98 20.94
N LYS A 16 21.58 6.21 21.76
CA LYS A 16 21.29 4.79 21.46
C LYS A 16 20.48 4.67 20.17
N VAL A 17 19.44 5.48 19.98
CA VAL A 17 18.62 5.48 18.75
C VAL A 17 19.47 5.79 17.53
N ALA A 18 20.38 6.77 17.61
CA ALA A 18 21.32 7.09 16.54
C ALA A 18 22.26 5.90 16.23
N GLN A 19 22.82 5.25 17.26
CA GLN A 19 23.68 4.08 17.10
C GLN A 19 22.97 2.89 16.46
N TYR A 20 21.75 2.58 16.92
CA TYR A 20 20.95 1.50 16.34
C TYR A 20 20.55 1.80 14.90
N SER A 21 20.15 3.04 14.62
CA SER A 21 19.84 3.51 13.25
C SER A 21 21.05 3.36 12.34
N ALA A 22 22.22 3.84 12.76
CA ALA A 22 23.46 3.72 11.99
C ALA A 22 23.83 2.26 11.70
N LYS A 23 23.68 1.37 12.70
CA LYS A 23 23.93 -0.07 12.53
C LYS A 23 22.97 -0.72 11.53
N ALA A 24 21.69 -0.34 11.55
CA ALA A 24 20.69 -0.83 10.61
C ALA A 24 20.99 -0.34 9.17
N ILE A 25 21.34 0.95 9.02
CA ILE A 25 21.73 1.54 7.73
C ILE A 25 22.95 0.82 7.17
N LEU A 26 24.00 0.63 7.99
CA LEU A 26 25.22 -0.07 7.57
C LEU A 26 24.93 -1.49 7.10
N LYS A 27 24.07 -2.22 7.83
CA LYS A 27 23.65 -3.58 7.46
C LYS A 27 22.94 -3.58 6.10
N ALA A 28 22.04 -2.63 5.87
CA ALA A 28 21.34 -2.50 4.59
C ALA A 28 22.30 -2.17 3.44
N MET A 29 23.26 -1.25 3.65
CA MET A 29 24.27 -0.90 2.64
C MET A 29 25.15 -2.09 2.25
N LYS A 30 25.62 -2.87 3.23
CA LYS A 30 26.40 -4.09 2.97
C LYS A 30 25.64 -5.08 2.11
N LYS A 31 24.36 -5.32 2.42
CA LYS A 31 23.51 -6.21 1.64
C LYS A 31 23.34 -5.73 0.19
N ILE A 32 23.16 -4.42 -0.02
CA ILE A 32 23.02 -3.87 -1.37
C ILE A 32 24.30 -4.08 -2.19
N ILE A 33 25.47 -3.98 -1.55
CA ILE A 33 26.77 -4.23 -2.19
C ILE A 33 26.92 -5.72 -2.51
N GLU A 34 26.62 -6.60 -1.56
CA GLU A 34 26.66 -8.06 -1.74
C GLU A 34 25.74 -8.52 -2.88
N ASP A 35 24.49 -8.02 -2.92
CA ASP A 35 23.55 -8.29 -4.03
C ASP A 35 24.09 -7.81 -5.41
N ALA A 36 24.91 -6.75 -5.43
CA ALA A 36 25.53 -6.24 -6.65
C ALA A 36 26.70 -7.14 -7.08
N ASP A 37 27.53 -7.57 -6.12
CA ASP A 37 28.67 -8.45 -6.33
C ASP A 37 28.22 -9.86 -6.78
N GLU A 38 27.18 -10.43 -6.16
CA GLU A 38 26.57 -11.71 -6.56
C GLU A 38 26.13 -11.71 -8.02
N LYS A 39 25.71 -10.54 -8.52
CA LYS A 39 25.27 -10.34 -9.91
C LYS A 39 26.39 -9.88 -10.84
N SER A 40 27.63 -9.80 -10.34
CA SER A 40 28.82 -9.38 -11.09
C SER A 40 28.62 -8.05 -11.82
N GLN A 41 27.91 -7.11 -11.20
CA GLN A 41 27.56 -5.81 -11.78
C GLN A 41 28.12 -4.67 -10.93
N PRO A 42 28.55 -3.55 -11.53
CA PRO A 42 28.90 -2.36 -10.77
C PRO A 42 27.72 -1.87 -9.91
N LEU A 43 28.01 -1.44 -8.68
CA LEU A 43 27.00 -0.96 -7.72
C LEU A 43 26.12 0.16 -8.31
N ALA A 44 26.72 1.09 -9.07
CA ALA A 44 25.99 2.18 -9.71
C ALA A 44 24.95 1.68 -10.72
N ASP A 45 25.34 0.69 -11.51
CA ASP A 45 24.46 0.07 -12.51
C ASP A 45 23.33 -0.70 -11.83
N TYR A 46 23.64 -1.46 -10.78
CA TYR A 46 22.65 -2.18 -9.98
C TYR A 46 21.57 -1.25 -9.42
N ILE A 47 21.98 -0.14 -8.80
CA ILE A 47 21.05 0.84 -8.23
C ILE A 47 20.18 1.45 -9.33
N SER A 48 20.78 1.79 -10.47
CA SER A 48 20.06 2.37 -11.61
C SER A 48 19.03 1.40 -12.20
N GLU A 49 19.39 0.12 -12.33
CA GLU A 49 18.53 -0.94 -12.84
C GLU A 49 17.40 -1.23 -11.85
N LYS A 50 17.71 -1.32 -10.55
CA LYS A 50 16.72 -1.53 -9.49
C LYS A 50 15.69 -0.40 -9.45
N ARG A 51 16.13 0.85 -9.61
CA ARG A 51 15.24 2.01 -9.72
C ARG A 51 14.33 1.91 -10.94
N LYS A 52 14.87 1.56 -12.11
CA LYS A 52 14.10 1.40 -13.35
C LYS A 52 13.09 0.25 -13.26
N THR A 53 13.49 -0.90 -12.75
CA THR A 53 12.63 -2.08 -12.59
C THR A 53 11.49 -1.84 -11.60
N ASN A 54 11.77 -1.25 -10.43
CA ASN A 54 10.73 -0.85 -9.48
C ASN A 54 9.77 0.19 -10.10
N SER A 55 10.29 1.14 -10.87
CA SER A 55 9.46 2.13 -11.57
C SER A 55 8.53 1.49 -12.61
N ARG A 56 9.00 0.48 -13.34
CA ARG A 56 8.16 -0.30 -14.27
C ARG A 56 7.06 -1.05 -13.52
N LYS A 57 7.42 -1.78 -12.46
CA LYS A 57 6.45 -2.50 -11.62
C LYS A 57 5.38 -1.56 -11.07
N LEU A 58 5.76 -0.37 -10.61
CA LEU A 58 4.81 0.63 -10.12
C LEU A 58 3.88 1.11 -11.25
N LYS A 59 4.43 1.44 -12.42
CA LYS A 59 3.62 1.82 -13.60
C LYS A 59 2.65 0.70 -14.00
N ASP A 60 3.08 -0.55 -13.93
CA ASP A 60 2.22 -1.70 -14.23
C ASP A 60 1.11 -1.88 -13.19
N MET A 61 1.40 -1.65 -11.90
CA MET A 61 0.40 -1.66 -10.83
C MET A 61 -0.61 -0.52 -10.97
N VAL A 62 -0.18 0.68 -11.39
CA VAL A 62 -1.08 1.80 -11.71
C VAL A 62 -1.98 1.41 -12.89
N LYS A 63 -1.41 0.93 -14.00
CA LYS A 63 -2.19 0.52 -15.19
C LYS A 63 -3.21 -0.58 -14.90
N LYS A 64 -2.92 -1.47 -13.94
CA LYS A 64 -3.82 -2.55 -13.51
C LYS A 64 -4.86 -2.10 -12.47
N GLY A 65 -4.96 -0.80 -12.16
CA GLY A 65 -5.90 -0.28 -11.16
C GLY A 65 -5.61 -0.77 -9.72
N GLN A 66 -4.47 -1.43 -9.48
CA GLN A 66 -4.15 -2.00 -8.17
C GLN A 66 -3.86 -0.91 -7.14
N LEU A 67 -3.38 0.25 -7.59
CA LEU A 67 -3.13 1.43 -6.76
C LEU A 67 -4.33 2.39 -6.70
N GLU A 68 -5.37 2.15 -7.50
CA GLU A 68 -6.61 2.94 -7.47
C GLU A 68 -7.54 2.51 -6.30
N ASN A 69 -7.22 1.38 -5.66
CA ASN A 69 -8.05 0.73 -4.65
C ASN A 69 -7.43 0.76 -3.23
N ILE A 70 -6.69 1.82 -2.88
CA ILE A 70 -6.07 2.04 -1.55
C ILE A 70 -6.95 2.96 -0.67
N ASP A 71 -8.26 3.00 -0.90
CA ASP A 71 -9.18 3.73 -0.02
C ASP A 71 -9.44 2.88 1.23
N GLU A 72 -8.75 3.19 2.33
CA GLU A 72 -8.93 2.51 3.62
C GLU A 72 -10.36 2.59 4.15
N GLN A 73 -11.14 3.61 3.74
CA GLN A 73 -12.52 3.82 4.18
C GLN A 73 -13.55 3.23 3.22
N ILE A 74 -13.14 2.52 2.17
CA ILE A 74 -14.05 2.02 1.13
C ILE A 74 -15.18 1.15 1.69
N GLU A 75 -14.89 0.33 2.70
CA GLU A 75 -15.88 -0.51 3.36
C GLU A 75 -16.91 0.33 4.13
N ASN A 76 -16.44 1.36 4.85
CA ASN A 76 -17.32 2.30 5.55
C ASN A 76 -18.22 3.06 4.57
N LYS A 77 -17.68 3.49 3.42
CA LYS A 77 -18.45 4.17 2.36
C LYS A 77 -19.52 3.24 1.77
N PHE A 78 -19.20 1.97 1.54
CA PHE A 78 -20.15 0.97 1.08
C PHE A 78 -21.32 0.83 2.05
N TYR A 79 -21.05 0.63 3.34
CA TYR A 79 -22.11 0.44 4.34
C TYR A 79 -22.92 1.71 4.60
N ALA A 80 -22.28 2.89 4.58
CA ALA A 80 -23.00 4.17 4.66
C ALA A 80 -23.96 4.36 3.48
N PHE A 81 -23.53 4.00 2.26
CA PHE A 81 -24.39 4.07 1.09
C PHE A 81 -25.54 3.05 1.13
N LYS A 82 -25.26 1.80 1.54
CA LYS A 82 -26.27 0.75 1.74
C LYS A 82 -27.35 1.17 2.75
N ASP A 83 -26.93 1.69 3.90
CA ASP A 83 -27.85 2.18 4.93
C ASP A 83 -28.67 3.38 4.45
N TYR A 84 -28.05 4.35 3.78
CA TYR A 84 -28.76 5.46 3.17
C TYR A 84 -29.83 4.97 2.18
N ALA A 85 -29.46 4.06 1.28
CA ALA A 85 -30.38 3.53 0.27
C ALA A 85 -31.56 2.79 0.89
N TYR A 86 -31.30 1.99 1.94
CA TYR A 86 -32.33 1.31 2.71
C TYR A 86 -33.32 2.30 3.35
N ARG A 87 -32.83 3.34 4.04
CA ARG A 87 -33.68 4.37 4.68
C ARG A 87 -34.51 5.15 3.67
N ARG A 88 -33.97 5.39 2.46
CA ARG A 88 -34.64 6.13 1.40
C ARG A 88 -35.49 5.26 0.46
N LYS A 89 -35.46 3.93 0.63
CA LYS A 89 -36.17 2.97 -0.23
C LYS A 89 -35.81 3.12 -1.72
N ILE A 90 -34.53 3.35 -2.00
CA ILE A 90 -34.02 3.46 -3.37
C ILE A 90 -33.25 2.20 -3.77
N ASN A 91 -33.36 1.83 -5.03
CA ASN A 91 -32.49 0.81 -5.63
C ASN A 91 -31.07 1.35 -5.68
N TRP A 92 -30.09 0.50 -5.39
CA TRP A 92 -28.69 0.90 -5.30
C TRP A 92 -27.76 -0.22 -5.78
N GLY A 93 -26.54 0.17 -6.11
CA GLY A 93 -25.41 -0.73 -6.23
C GLY A 93 -24.11 0.05 -6.22
N PHE A 94 -23.09 -0.54 -5.64
CA PHE A 94 -21.78 0.06 -5.46
C PHE A 94 -20.86 -0.39 -6.58
N VAL A 95 -20.40 0.55 -7.41
CA VAL A 95 -19.62 0.27 -8.63
C VAL A 95 -18.13 0.46 -8.38
N ARG A 96 -17.31 -0.48 -8.87
CA ARG A 96 -15.84 -0.38 -8.85
C ARG A 96 -15.23 -0.87 -10.17
N ASP A 97 -14.11 -0.25 -10.53
CA ASP A 97 -13.25 -0.77 -11.58
C ASP A 97 -12.39 -1.95 -11.07
N LYS A 98 -12.23 -2.93 -11.93
CA LYS A 98 -11.24 -3.99 -11.80
C LYS A 98 -10.77 -4.42 -13.17
N ASP A 99 -9.47 -4.26 -13.41
CA ASP A 99 -8.82 -4.60 -14.69
C ASP A 99 -9.55 -3.93 -15.87
N THR A 100 -9.88 -2.64 -15.76
CA THR A 100 -10.58 -1.83 -16.79
C THR A 100 -12.03 -2.23 -17.07
N ARG A 101 -12.64 -3.01 -16.16
CA ARG A 101 -14.05 -3.43 -16.24
C ARG A 101 -14.80 -3.00 -15.00
N LEU A 102 -16.04 -2.55 -15.18
CA LEU A 102 -16.92 -2.13 -14.09
C LEU A 102 -17.68 -3.32 -13.52
N TYR A 103 -17.64 -3.42 -12.20
CA TYR A 103 -18.39 -4.40 -11.42
C TYR A 103 -19.27 -3.68 -10.40
N ILE A 104 -20.44 -4.23 -10.12
CA ILE A 104 -21.41 -3.73 -9.16
C ILE A 104 -21.65 -4.75 -8.06
N ASN A 105 -21.76 -4.25 -6.83
CA ASN A 105 -22.13 -5.02 -5.65
C ASN A 105 -23.27 -4.31 -4.91
N ASN A 106 -24.35 -5.03 -4.64
CA ASN A 106 -25.50 -4.54 -3.89
C ASN A 106 -25.85 -5.44 -2.69
N THR A 107 -24.92 -6.29 -2.24
CA THR A 107 -25.11 -7.24 -1.15
C THR A 107 -24.20 -6.90 0.04
N ASN A 108 -23.11 -7.64 0.24
CA ASN A 108 -22.14 -7.49 1.31
C ASN A 108 -20.79 -7.09 0.72
N TYR A 109 -20.11 -6.15 1.38
CA TYR A 109 -18.82 -5.70 0.91
C TYR A 109 -17.77 -6.81 1.02
N THR A 110 -17.00 -6.99 -0.04
CA THR A 110 -15.80 -7.83 -0.05
C THR A 110 -14.70 -7.07 -0.77
N LYS A 111 -13.48 -7.09 -0.20
CA LYS A 111 -12.32 -6.43 -0.80
C LYS A 111 -11.90 -7.10 -2.11
N GLU A 112 -11.97 -8.44 -2.15
CA GLU A 112 -11.72 -9.20 -3.37
C GLU A 112 -12.94 -9.16 -4.30
N MET A 113 -12.71 -8.84 -5.56
CA MET A 113 -13.75 -8.73 -6.59
C MET A 113 -13.83 -9.99 -7.47
N ASN A 114 -13.33 -11.12 -7.00
CA ASN A 114 -13.35 -12.44 -7.67
C ASN A 114 -14.41 -13.37 -7.05
N ASN A 115 -15.57 -12.83 -6.67
CA ASN A 115 -16.63 -13.60 -6.03
C ASN A 115 -18.01 -13.20 -6.55
N GLU A 116 -19.03 -13.95 -6.13
CA GLU A 116 -20.42 -13.79 -6.55
C GLU A 116 -21.09 -12.47 -6.16
N ASN A 117 -20.54 -11.74 -5.16
CA ASN A 117 -21.09 -10.45 -4.75
C ASN A 117 -20.81 -9.34 -5.78
N TRP A 118 -19.82 -9.54 -6.64
CA TRP A 118 -19.43 -8.59 -7.68
C TRP A 118 -19.86 -9.11 -9.05
N LYS A 119 -20.88 -8.48 -9.62
CA LYS A 119 -21.39 -8.79 -10.96
C LYS A 119 -20.88 -7.75 -11.94
N ARG A 120 -20.60 -8.13 -13.19
CA ARG A 120 -20.24 -7.15 -14.20
C ARG A 120 -21.41 -6.24 -14.48
N LEU A 121 -21.12 -4.95 -14.64
CA LEU A 121 -22.15 -3.96 -14.91
C LEU A 121 -22.81 -4.19 -16.28
N GLU A 122 -22.03 -4.60 -17.27
CA GLU A 122 -22.48 -4.91 -18.64
C GLU A 122 -23.45 -6.10 -18.70
N ASP A 123 -23.41 -7.02 -17.74
CA ASP A 123 -24.28 -8.21 -17.74
C ASP A 123 -25.68 -7.92 -17.17
N LEU A 124 -25.94 -6.68 -16.71
CA LEU A 124 -27.15 -6.28 -15.99
C LEU A 124 -28.05 -5.30 -16.77
N PHE A 125 -27.57 -4.76 -17.88
CA PHE A 125 -28.28 -3.78 -18.73
C PHE A 125 -28.17 -4.19 -20.20
#